data_AF-A0A7V9IUC6-F1
#
_entry.id   AF-A0A7V9IUC6-F1
#
_cell.length_a   1.000
_cell.length_b   1.000
_cell.length_c   1.000
_cell.angle_alpha   90.00
_cell.angle_beta   90.00
_cell.angle_gamma   90.00
#
_symmetry.space_group_name_H-M   'P 1'
#
loop_
_entity.id
_entity.type
_entity.pdbx_description
1 polymer ?
#
loop_
_entity_poly.entity_id
_entity_poly.type
_entity_poly.pdbx_seq_one_letter_code
_entity_poly.pdbx_strand_id
1 'polypeptide(L)'
;MPPPSGQGAAIVPEPPWWLTLSRSTRTTGRPVVQAAADGRWETARELTIAGRADASHEALDGVVQAADDDVAIEGLWPGQAFVGVRWRSDETSAVDVALDRLRTVLHPPDSAADAWPVETALLALLGTVPSADLELAELGAVNAWASTGPEVLWQRGHGPGEPDLDNLLARRPDLTACSRPVAVELAVTLPRPSWIGIAVSTSGTEPVHRLDRRLLDDVLDRVL
;
A
#
# COMPACT_ATOMS: atom_id res chain seq x y z
N MET A 1 4.71 -58.17 5.17
CA MET A 1 5.30 -56.85 4.85
C MET A 1 4.24 -55.80 5.10
N PRO A 2 4.42 -54.87 6.06
CA PRO A 2 3.55 -53.70 6.15
C PRO A 2 3.92 -52.71 5.03
N PRO A 3 2.95 -51.94 4.48
CA PRO A 3 3.27 -50.90 3.52
C PRO A 3 4.00 -49.73 4.20
N PRO A 4 4.90 -49.02 3.50
CA PRO A 4 5.55 -47.83 4.05
C PRO A 4 4.52 -46.69 4.15
N SER A 5 4.12 -46.37 5.38
CA SER A 5 3.38 -45.17 5.72
C SER A 5 4.32 -43.97 5.70
N GLY A 6 4.52 -43.42 4.51
CA GLY A 6 5.21 -42.15 4.28
C GLY A 6 4.31 -41.21 3.48
N GLN A 7 3.14 -40.87 4.03
CA GLN A 7 2.43 -39.68 3.57
C GLN A 7 3.24 -38.48 4.06
N GLY A 8 4.11 -37.95 3.20
CA GLY A 8 4.65 -36.62 3.38
C GLY A 8 3.46 -35.68 3.43
N ALA A 9 3.20 -35.09 4.60
CA ALA A 9 2.27 -33.97 4.69
C ALA A 9 2.75 -32.95 3.67
N ALA A 10 1.92 -32.67 2.67
CA ALA A 10 2.18 -31.56 1.77
C ALA A 10 2.32 -30.33 2.67
N ILE A 11 3.52 -29.74 2.71
CA ILE A 11 3.72 -28.44 3.33
C ILE A 11 2.86 -27.51 2.49
N VAL A 12 1.69 -27.14 3.03
CA VAL A 12 0.88 -26.09 2.43
C VAL A 12 1.69 -24.82 2.66
N PRO A 13 2.18 -24.14 1.61
CA PRO A 13 2.88 -22.90 1.79
C PRO A 13 1.94 -21.94 2.52
N GLU A 14 2.44 -21.33 3.60
CA GLU A 14 1.67 -20.30 4.29
C GLU A 14 1.33 -19.19 3.30
N PRO A 15 0.09 -18.66 3.33
CA PRO A 15 -0.27 -17.53 2.50
C PRO A 15 0.69 -16.36 2.80
N PRO A 16 1.20 -15.64 1.79
CA PRO A 16 2.01 -14.45 2.02
C PRO A 16 1.43 -13.54 3.11
N TRP A 17 2.26 -12.99 3.99
CA TRP A 17 1.84 -12.17 5.14
C TRP A 17 0.84 -11.07 4.74
N TRP A 18 0.99 -10.50 3.55
CA TRP A 18 0.13 -9.45 3.04
C TRP A 18 -1.32 -9.88 2.77
N LEU A 19 -1.58 -11.18 2.57
CA LEU A 19 -2.94 -11.73 2.51
C LEU A 19 -3.66 -11.65 3.86
N THR A 20 -2.90 -11.72 4.95
CA THR A 20 -3.41 -11.72 6.33
C THR A 20 -3.57 -10.31 6.92
N LEU A 21 -3.03 -9.29 6.24
CA LEU A 21 -3.16 -7.89 6.63
C LEU A 21 -4.49 -7.26 6.23
N SER A 22 -5.40 -8.05 5.66
CA SER A 22 -6.79 -7.67 5.38
C SER A 22 -7.52 -7.35 6.68
N ARG A 23 -7.35 -6.12 7.18
CA ARG A 23 -8.36 -5.46 8.00
C ARG A 23 -9.53 -5.22 7.06
N SER A 24 -10.36 -6.25 6.89
CA SER A 24 -11.73 -6.14 6.38
C SER A 24 -12.53 -5.36 7.41
N THR A 25 -12.21 -4.08 7.54
CA THR A 25 -13.00 -3.12 8.29
C THR A 25 -13.84 -2.43 7.25
N ARG A 26 -15.17 -2.61 7.33
CA ARG A 26 -16.12 -1.85 6.50
C ARG A 26 -15.73 -0.37 6.52
N THR A 27 -15.25 0.18 5.40
CA THR A 27 -15.12 1.63 5.27
C THR A 27 -16.50 2.21 5.03
N THR A 28 -16.70 3.45 5.47
CA THR A 28 -17.78 4.31 4.98
C THR A 28 -17.33 5.16 3.78
N GLY A 29 -16.02 5.20 3.48
CA GLY A 29 -15.42 5.93 2.36
C GLY A 29 -15.17 5.05 1.14
N ARG A 30 -15.42 5.60 -0.06
CA ARG A 30 -15.08 4.94 -1.33
C ARG A 30 -13.56 4.97 -1.54
N PRO A 31 -12.96 3.90 -2.08
CA PRO A 31 -11.57 3.92 -2.48
C PRO A 31 -11.30 5.02 -3.49
N VAL A 32 -10.13 5.62 -3.39
CA VAL A 32 -9.61 6.63 -4.30
C VAL A 32 -8.45 6.01 -5.06
N VAL A 33 -8.29 6.35 -6.33
CA VAL A 33 -7.07 6.05 -7.07
C VAL A 33 -6.31 7.34 -7.25
N GLN A 34 -5.01 7.29 -7.06
CA GLN A 34 -4.13 8.43 -7.30
C GLN A 34 -2.89 8.00 -8.08
N ALA A 35 -2.31 8.94 -8.82
CA ALA A 35 -1.05 8.74 -9.50
C ALA A 35 -0.06 9.86 -9.17
N ALA A 36 1.21 9.53 -9.06
CA ALA A 36 2.30 10.46 -8.78
C ALA A 36 3.45 10.27 -9.76
N ALA A 37 4.07 11.39 -10.12
CA ALA A 37 5.32 11.43 -10.87
C ALA A 37 6.50 11.25 -9.90
N ASP A 38 7.44 10.37 -10.24
CA ASP A 38 8.68 10.11 -9.50
C ASP A 38 8.45 9.77 -8.02
N GLY A 39 7.32 9.13 -7.71
CA GLY A 39 6.89 8.81 -6.35
C GLY A 39 6.56 10.00 -5.44
N ARG A 40 6.33 11.21 -5.98
CA ARG A 40 6.04 12.42 -5.19
C ARG A 40 4.56 12.55 -4.84
N TRP A 41 4.14 11.88 -3.77
CA TRP A 41 2.74 11.82 -3.33
C TRP A 41 2.14 13.16 -2.92
N GLU A 42 2.94 14.13 -2.49
CA GLU A 42 2.47 15.49 -2.16
C GLU A 42 1.82 16.21 -3.37
N THR A 43 2.18 15.78 -4.58
CA THR A 43 1.68 16.32 -5.84
C THR A 43 0.80 15.33 -6.60
N ALA A 44 0.41 14.23 -5.95
CA ALA A 44 -0.39 13.19 -6.57
C ALA A 44 -1.70 13.75 -7.12
N ARG A 45 -2.11 13.21 -8.27
CA ARG A 45 -3.39 13.51 -8.89
C ARG A 45 -4.37 12.38 -8.62
N GLU A 46 -5.52 12.73 -8.09
CA GLU A 46 -6.64 11.81 -7.99
C GLU A 46 -7.14 11.44 -9.39
N LEU A 47 -7.24 10.13 -9.65
CA LEU A 47 -7.82 9.57 -10.86
C LEU A 47 -9.26 9.19 -10.54
N THR A 48 -10.22 9.95 -11.07
CA THR A 48 -11.64 9.73 -10.81
C THR A 48 -12.11 8.39 -11.39
N ILE A 49 -12.37 7.42 -10.52
CA ILE A 49 -12.87 6.10 -10.92
C ILE A 49 -14.37 6.14 -11.25
N ALA A 50 -15.12 7.00 -10.55
CA ALA A 50 -16.55 7.24 -10.79
C ALA A 50 -16.74 8.35 -11.84
N GLY A 51 -16.33 8.11 -13.09
CA GLY A 51 -16.38 9.15 -14.14
C GLY A 51 -16.13 8.62 -15.55
N ARG A 52 -16.17 9.53 -16.53
CA ARG A 52 -15.80 9.22 -17.92
C ARG A 52 -14.33 8.81 -17.95
N ALA A 53 -14.03 7.63 -18.49
CA ALA A 53 -12.68 7.07 -18.59
C ALA A 53 -11.65 8.11 -19.13
N ASP A 54 -12.09 8.97 -20.04
CA ASP A 54 -11.31 10.06 -20.65
C ASP A 54 -10.67 11.02 -19.63
N ALA A 55 -11.38 11.40 -18.57
CA ALA A 55 -10.87 12.38 -17.59
C ALA A 55 -9.73 11.80 -16.73
N SER A 56 -9.80 10.50 -16.44
CA SER A 56 -8.76 9.82 -15.67
C SER A 56 -7.55 9.45 -16.52
N HIS A 57 -7.73 9.23 -17.83
CA HIS A 57 -6.60 9.15 -18.75
C HIS A 57 -5.93 10.51 -18.94
N GLU A 58 -6.69 11.59 -19.09
CA GLU A 58 -6.12 12.95 -19.16
C GLU A 58 -5.32 13.30 -17.89
N ALA A 59 -5.85 12.94 -16.71
CA ALA A 59 -5.13 13.13 -15.46
C ALA A 59 -3.84 12.30 -15.39
N LEU A 60 -3.89 11.04 -15.83
CA LEU A 60 -2.72 10.16 -15.90
C LEU A 60 -1.68 10.67 -16.91
N ASP A 61 -2.11 11.08 -18.12
CA ASP A 61 -1.26 11.67 -19.15
C ASP A 61 -0.51 12.89 -18.59
N GLY A 62 -1.20 13.73 -17.83
CA GLY A 62 -0.59 14.86 -17.15
C GLY A 62 0.46 14.47 -16.11
N VAL A 63 0.31 13.32 -15.44
CA VAL A 63 1.33 12.77 -14.52
C VAL A 63 2.51 12.19 -15.30
N VAL A 64 2.25 11.40 -16.34
CA VAL A 64 3.28 10.80 -17.22
C VAL A 64 4.15 11.88 -17.85
N GLN A 65 3.54 12.97 -18.34
CA GLN A 65 4.27 14.10 -18.93
C GLN A 65 5.13 14.87 -17.92
N ALA A 66 4.78 14.81 -16.64
CA ALA A 66 5.50 15.48 -15.57
C ALA A 66 6.57 14.59 -14.91
N ALA A 67 6.56 13.28 -15.20
CA ALA A 67 7.51 12.31 -14.65
C ALA A 67 8.83 12.36 -15.39
N ASP A 68 9.92 12.44 -14.63
CA ASP A 68 11.27 12.35 -15.19
C ASP A 68 11.67 10.88 -15.42
N ASP A 69 11.39 9.99 -14.46
CA ASP A 69 11.83 8.58 -14.48
C ASP A 69 10.66 7.60 -14.32
N ASP A 70 9.76 7.85 -13.37
CA ASP A 70 8.75 6.86 -12.99
C ASP A 70 7.35 7.42 -12.74
N VAL A 71 6.36 6.55 -12.91
CA VAL A 71 4.97 6.80 -12.57
C VAL A 71 4.53 5.78 -11.54
N ALA A 72 3.99 6.28 -10.44
CA ALA A 72 3.42 5.48 -9.37
C ALA A 72 1.89 5.58 -9.37
N ILE A 73 1.19 4.46 -9.23
CA ILE A 73 -0.27 4.43 -9.05
C ILE A 73 -0.59 3.74 -7.73
N GLU A 74 -1.55 4.30 -6.99
CA GLU A 74 -2.09 3.73 -5.76
C GLU A 74 -3.61 3.60 -5.79
N GLY A 75 -4.10 2.51 -5.21
CA GLY A 75 -5.46 2.43 -4.67
C GLY A 75 -5.42 2.70 -3.17
N LEU A 76 -6.22 3.66 -2.70
CA LEU A 76 -6.26 4.13 -1.31
C LEU A 76 -7.65 3.89 -0.71
N TRP A 77 -7.71 3.24 0.45
CA TRP A 77 -8.88 3.13 1.32
C TRP A 77 -8.67 4.08 2.49
N PRO A 78 -9.31 5.27 2.49
CA PRO A 78 -9.03 6.30 3.47
C PRO A 78 -9.13 5.79 4.91
N GLY A 79 -8.06 6.03 5.68
CA GLY A 79 -7.96 5.65 7.09
C GLY A 79 -7.74 4.16 7.35
N GLN A 80 -7.49 3.34 6.32
CA GLN A 80 -7.29 1.90 6.47
C GLN A 80 -6.00 1.39 5.84
N ALA A 81 -5.90 1.46 4.52
CA ALA A 81 -4.80 0.86 3.78
C ALA A 81 -4.66 1.48 2.40
N PHE A 82 -3.51 1.25 1.77
CA PHE A 82 -3.30 1.52 0.36
C PHE A 82 -2.37 0.47 -0.24
N VAL A 83 -2.45 0.32 -1.56
CA VAL A 83 -1.48 -0.46 -2.33
C VAL A 83 -1.06 0.34 -3.52
N GLY A 84 0.23 0.29 -3.83
CA GLY A 84 0.77 0.98 -4.96
C GLY A 84 1.85 0.22 -5.68
N VAL A 85 2.07 0.66 -6.91
CA VAL A 85 2.98 0.04 -7.87
C VAL A 85 3.63 1.15 -8.67
N ARG A 86 4.90 0.95 -9.02
CA ARG A 86 5.69 1.87 -9.82
C ARG A 86 6.10 1.24 -11.15
N TRP A 87 6.07 2.05 -12.19
CA TRP A 87 6.53 1.75 -13.54
C TRP A 87 7.50 2.81 -14.01
N ARG A 88 8.37 2.47 -14.95
CA ARG A 88 9.11 3.51 -15.68
C ARG A 88 8.15 4.35 -16.52
N SER A 89 8.48 5.61 -16.71
CA SER A 89 7.67 6.57 -17.47
C SER A 89 7.49 6.18 -18.94
N ASP A 90 8.40 5.36 -19.50
CA ASP A 90 8.32 4.82 -20.87
C ASP A 90 7.41 3.59 -21.01
N GLU A 91 6.86 3.05 -19.92
CA GLU A 91 5.97 1.88 -19.91
C GLU A 91 4.47 2.24 -19.94
N THR A 92 4.09 3.35 -20.58
CA THR A 92 2.73 3.93 -20.54
C THR A 92 1.60 2.93 -20.80
N SER A 93 1.76 2.05 -21.80
CA SER A 93 0.77 1.00 -22.10
C SER A 93 0.53 0.02 -20.93
N ALA A 94 1.55 -0.29 -20.13
CA ALA A 94 1.40 -1.15 -18.96
C ALA A 94 0.68 -0.41 -17.82
N VAL A 95 0.91 0.90 -17.71
CA VAL A 95 0.25 1.80 -16.76
C VAL A 95 -1.25 1.90 -17.07
N ASP A 96 -1.63 2.09 -18.33
CA ASP A 96 -3.03 2.14 -18.78
C ASP A 96 -3.78 0.83 -18.48
N VAL A 97 -3.18 -0.31 -18.83
CA VAL A 97 -3.76 -1.64 -18.56
C VAL A 97 -3.96 -1.86 -17.06
N ALA A 98 -3.00 -1.45 -16.23
CA ALA A 98 -3.09 -1.57 -14.78
C ALA A 98 -4.20 -0.67 -14.22
N LEU A 99 -4.33 0.56 -14.73
CA LEU A 99 -5.37 1.50 -14.34
C LEU A 99 -6.76 0.94 -14.65
N ASP A 100 -7.00 0.41 -15.86
CA ASP A 100 -8.29 -0.17 -16.24
C ASP A 100 -8.67 -1.39 -15.39
N ARG A 101 -7.69 -2.25 -15.05
CA ARG A 101 -7.91 -3.37 -14.12
C ARG A 101 -8.27 -2.88 -12.73
N LEU A 102 -7.54 -1.89 -12.20
CA LEU A 102 -7.79 -1.34 -10.88
C LEU A 102 -9.19 -0.69 -10.80
N ARG A 103 -9.61 0.01 -11.85
CA ARG A 103 -10.98 0.55 -11.96
C ARG A 103 -12.02 -0.55 -11.87
N THR A 104 -11.82 -1.66 -12.60
CA THR A 104 -12.75 -2.80 -12.59
C THR A 104 -12.86 -3.42 -11.19
N VAL A 105 -11.75 -3.53 -10.47
CA VAL A 105 -11.73 -4.09 -9.10
C VAL A 105 -12.39 -3.15 -8.10
N LEU A 106 -12.10 -1.85 -8.17
CA LEU A 106 -12.63 -0.89 -7.21
C LEU A 106 -14.06 -0.46 -7.51
N HIS A 107 -14.60 -0.74 -8.70
CA HIS A 107 -15.97 -0.44 -9.11
C HIS A 107 -16.59 -1.64 -9.87
N PRO A 108 -16.85 -2.77 -9.19
CA PRO A 108 -17.40 -3.95 -9.83
C PRO A 108 -18.81 -3.64 -10.38
N PRO A 109 -19.15 -4.16 -11.58
CA PRO A 109 -20.43 -3.89 -12.24
C PRO A 109 -21.66 -4.39 -11.44
N ASP A 110 -21.46 -5.34 -10.52
CA ASP A 110 -22.48 -5.81 -9.60
C ASP A 110 -22.15 -5.37 -8.16
N SER A 111 -23.12 -4.73 -7.51
CA SER A 111 -23.02 -4.00 -6.24
C SER A 111 -22.80 -4.88 -4.99
N ALA A 112 -21.96 -5.91 -5.05
CA ALA A 112 -21.37 -6.52 -3.87
C ALA A 112 -20.24 -5.61 -3.33
N ALA A 113 -20.62 -4.41 -2.90
CA ALA A 113 -19.74 -3.32 -2.47
C ALA A 113 -19.03 -3.56 -1.12
N ASP A 114 -19.11 -4.76 -0.56
CA ASP A 114 -18.84 -4.99 0.87
C ASP A 114 -17.47 -5.62 1.18
N ALA A 115 -16.62 -5.89 0.19
CA ALA A 115 -15.22 -6.19 0.45
C ALA A 115 -14.40 -6.05 -0.83
N TRP A 116 -13.76 -4.90 -1.04
CA TRP A 116 -12.63 -4.82 -1.96
C TRP A 116 -11.39 -5.26 -1.19
N PRO A 117 -10.87 -6.48 -1.41
CA PRO A 117 -9.65 -6.88 -0.75
C PRO A 117 -8.52 -6.03 -1.35
N VAL A 118 -7.74 -5.39 -0.49
CA VAL A 118 -6.49 -4.69 -0.85
C VAL A 118 -5.61 -5.55 -1.76
N GLU A 119 -5.61 -6.87 -1.51
CA GLU A 119 -5.02 -7.90 -2.38
C GLU A 119 -5.52 -7.82 -3.83
N THR A 120 -6.83 -7.81 -4.07
CA THR A 120 -7.37 -7.87 -5.42
C THR A 120 -6.98 -6.63 -6.22
N ALA A 121 -6.88 -5.49 -5.54
CA ALA A 121 -6.39 -4.26 -6.15
C ALA A 121 -4.89 -4.31 -6.44
N LEU A 122 -4.07 -4.85 -5.54
CA LEU A 122 -2.64 -5.05 -5.76
C LEU A 122 -2.39 -6.02 -6.93
N LEU A 123 -3.12 -7.12 -6.98
CA LEU A 123 -3.10 -8.06 -8.11
C LEU A 123 -3.56 -7.42 -9.42
N ALA A 124 -4.57 -6.52 -9.37
CA ALA A 124 -5.01 -5.79 -10.54
C ALA A 124 -3.92 -4.84 -11.08
N LEU A 125 -3.22 -4.14 -10.18
CA LEU A 125 -2.11 -3.26 -10.52
C LEU A 125 -0.90 -4.04 -11.08
N LEU A 126 -0.52 -5.14 -10.42
CA LEU A 126 0.65 -5.92 -10.82
C LEU A 126 0.38 -6.82 -12.04
N GLY A 127 -0.84 -7.30 -12.19
CA GLY A 127 -1.22 -8.33 -13.16
C GLY A 127 -0.71 -9.73 -12.83
N THR A 128 -0.07 -9.91 -11.67
CA THR A 128 0.47 -11.18 -11.16
C THR A 128 0.62 -11.09 -9.64
N VAL A 129 0.91 -12.23 -9.00
CA VAL A 129 1.18 -12.33 -7.57
C VAL A 129 2.51 -11.62 -7.23
N PRO A 130 2.53 -10.68 -6.26
CA PRO A 130 3.78 -10.09 -5.77
C PRO A 130 4.62 -11.10 -4.98
N SER A 131 5.91 -10.82 -4.82
CA SER A 131 6.74 -11.60 -3.90
C SER A 131 6.21 -11.50 -2.46
N ALA A 132 6.41 -12.59 -1.71
CA ALA A 132 6.21 -12.61 -0.27
C ALA A 132 7.39 -11.96 0.49
N ASP A 133 8.51 -11.71 -0.18
CA ASP A 133 9.73 -11.22 0.47
C ASP A 133 9.64 -9.71 0.71
N LEU A 134 9.56 -9.31 1.98
CA LEU A 134 9.59 -7.91 2.41
C LEU A 134 11.00 -7.31 2.26
N GLU A 135 11.12 -6.14 1.66
CA GLU A 135 12.41 -5.44 1.47
C GLU A 135 12.62 -4.33 2.49
N LEU A 136 11.53 -3.66 2.88
CA LEU A 136 11.56 -2.44 3.68
C LEU A 136 10.22 -2.26 4.42
N ALA A 137 10.29 -1.78 5.66
CA ALA A 137 9.15 -1.28 6.40
C ALA A 137 9.44 0.16 6.87
N GLU A 138 8.59 1.12 6.52
CA GLU A 138 8.74 2.52 6.91
C GLU A 138 7.47 3.06 7.58
N LEU A 139 7.63 3.89 8.61
CA LEU A 139 6.56 4.70 9.19
C LEU A 139 6.56 6.07 8.53
N GLY A 140 5.41 6.53 8.05
CA GLY A 140 5.30 7.84 7.44
C GLY A 140 3.89 8.40 7.41
N ALA A 141 3.79 9.69 7.11
CA ALA A 141 2.53 10.37 6.93
C ALA A 141 2.06 10.25 5.46
N VAL A 142 0.87 9.70 5.26
CA VAL A 142 0.29 9.42 3.93
C VAL A 142 0.18 10.70 3.12
N ASN A 143 0.60 10.66 1.85
CA ASN A 143 0.73 11.80 0.93
C ASN A 143 1.65 12.93 1.44
N ALA A 144 2.52 12.64 2.41
CA ALA A 144 3.47 13.56 3.03
C ALA A 144 4.87 12.95 3.22
N TRP A 145 5.18 11.87 2.50
CA TRP A 145 6.36 11.04 2.79
C TRP A 145 7.65 11.87 2.71
N ALA A 146 7.82 12.68 1.66
CA ALA A 146 9.01 13.51 1.49
C ALA A 146 9.02 14.73 2.42
N SER A 147 7.85 15.34 2.63
CA SER A 147 7.71 16.56 3.43
C SER A 147 7.81 16.34 4.94
N THR A 148 7.28 15.23 5.44
CA THR A 148 7.43 14.81 6.84
C THR A 148 8.72 14.00 7.06
N GLY A 149 9.16 13.27 6.03
CA GLY A 149 10.28 12.33 6.09
C GLY A 149 9.83 10.99 6.70
N PRO A 150 10.03 9.85 6.02
CA PRO A 150 9.73 8.56 6.64
C PRO A 150 10.73 8.20 7.72
N GLU A 151 10.37 7.19 8.51
CA GLU A 151 11.26 6.55 9.45
C GLU A 151 11.36 5.06 9.10
N VAL A 152 12.55 4.59 8.80
CA VAL A 152 12.79 3.17 8.51
C VAL A 152 12.65 2.38 9.81
N LEU A 153 11.66 1.49 9.86
CA LEU A 153 11.43 0.58 10.98
C LEU A 153 12.24 -0.70 10.82
N TRP A 154 12.41 -1.15 9.57
CA TRP A 154 13.17 -2.35 9.23
C TRP A 154 13.57 -2.33 7.76
N GLN A 155 14.71 -2.94 7.44
CA GLN A 155 15.18 -3.09 6.06
C GLN A 155 15.93 -4.40 5.89
N ARG A 156 15.68 -5.11 4.78
CA ARG A 156 16.38 -6.35 4.46
C ARG A 156 17.89 -6.13 4.42
N GLY A 157 18.63 -7.11 4.96
CA GLY A 157 20.09 -7.10 4.96
C GLY A 157 20.72 -6.18 6.03
N HIS A 158 19.92 -5.38 6.74
CA HIS A 158 20.34 -4.72 7.96
C HIS A 158 20.11 -5.68 9.14
N GLY A 159 21.03 -5.68 10.11
CA GLY A 159 20.97 -6.60 11.25
C GLY A 159 19.66 -6.44 12.04
N PRO A 160 19.22 -7.49 12.75
CA PRO A 160 17.99 -7.46 13.54
C PRO A 160 18.20 -6.61 14.80
N GLY A 161 18.19 -5.30 14.65
CA GLY A 161 17.85 -4.41 15.75
C GLY A 161 16.37 -4.19 15.68
N GLU A 162 15.60 -4.74 16.63
CA GLU A 162 14.26 -4.23 16.86
C GLU A 162 14.37 -2.70 17.00
N PRO A 163 13.60 -1.91 16.23
CA PRO A 163 13.65 -0.48 16.40
C PRO A 163 13.30 -0.15 17.85
N ASP A 164 14.15 0.66 18.51
CA ASP A 164 13.81 1.27 19.79
C ASP A 164 12.71 2.31 19.53
N LEU A 165 11.49 1.80 19.43
CA LEU A 165 10.34 2.54 18.93
C LEU A 165 9.97 3.69 19.88
N ASP A 166 10.16 3.53 21.19
CA ASP A 166 9.90 4.58 22.16
C ASP A 166 10.83 5.79 21.92
N ASN A 167 12.12 5.53 21.73
CA ASN A 167 13.10 6.56 21.43
C ASN A 167 12.91 7.16 20.04
N LEU A 168 12.53 6.35 19.04
CA LEU A 168 12.18 6.80 17.70
C LEU A 168 10.99 7.77 17.75
N LEU A 169 9.89 7.39 18.39
CA LEU A 169 8.68 8.21 18.48
C LEU A 169 8.92 9.47 19.32
N ALA A 170 9.76 9.39 20.36
CA ALA A 170 10.19 10.57 21.11
C ALA A 170 10.92 11.61 20.25
N ARG A 171 11.67 11.16 19.23
CA ARG A 171 12.33 12.04 18.25
C ARG A 171 11.43 12.47 17.09
N ARG A 172 10.30 11.80 16.89
CA ARG A 172 9.36 12.00 15.78
C ARG A 172 7.95 12.41 16.25
N PRO A 173 7.81 13.57 16.93
CA PRO A 173 6.50 14.06 17.36
C PRO A 173 5.54 14.33 16.17
N ASP A 174 6.11 14.65 15.01
CA ASP A 174 5.44 14.84 13.72
C ASP A 174 4.76 13.57 13.18
N LEU A 175 5.29 12.38 13.51
CA LEU A 175 4.66 11.09 13.20
C LEU A 175 3.75 10.59 14.33
N THR A 176 3.84 11.16 15.52
CA THR A 176 2.95 10.80 16.65
C THR A 176 1.61 11.53 16.57
N ALA A 177 1.61 12.78 16.09
CA ALA A 177 0.40 13.56 15.82
C ALA A 177 0.58 14.42 14.57
N CYS A 178 -0.20 14.13 13.52
CA CYS A 178 -0.08 14.75 12.21
C CYS A 178 -1.45 15.22 11.68
N SER A 179 -1.46 16.19 10.75
CA SER A 179 -2.67 16.56 10.02
C SER A 179 -3.09 15.54 8.94
N ARG A 180 -2.29 14.49 8.75
CA ARG A 180 -2.50 13.43 7.76
C ARG A 180 -2.46 12.06 8.43
N PRO A 181 -3.15 11.04 7.88
CA PRO A 181 -3.03 9.68 8.38
C PRO A 181 -1.56 9.24 8.43
N VAL A 182 -1.20 8.47 9.44
CA VAL A 182 0.11 7.82 9.55
C VAL A 182 -0.05 6.35 9.22
N ALA A 183 0.86 5.82 8.42
CA ALA A 183 0.84 4.44 7.95
C ALA A 183 2.22 3.80 8.06
N VAL A 184 2.22 2.48 8.15
CA VAL A 184 3.41 1.66 7.86
C VAL A 184 3.34 1.25 6.40
N GLU A 185 4.34 1.60 5.61
CA GLU A 185 4.51 1.14 4.23
C GLU A 185 5.47 -0.05 4.21
N LEU A 186 5.04 -1.11 3.54
CA LEU A 186 5.75 -2.37 3.40
C LEU A 186 6.10 -2.59 1.94
N ALA A 187 7.37 -2.44 1.58
CA ALA A 187 7.82 -2.49 0.20
C ALA A 187 8.19 -3.92 -0.23
N VAL A 188 7.75 -4.29 -1.44
CA VAL A 188 8.08 -5.55 -2.13
C VAL A 188 8.45 -5.24 -3.59
N THR A 189 9.53 -5.84 -4.11
CA THR A 189 10.10 -5.41 -5.40
C THR A 189 9.80 -6.32 -6.59
N LEU A 190 9.25 -7.51 -6.38
CA LEU A 190 9.00 -8.47 -7.47
C LEU A 190 7.50 -8.65 -7.75
N PRO A 191 7.06 -8.62 -9.03
CA PRO A 191 7.89 -8.46 -10.24
C PRO A 191 8.33 -7.01 -10.53
N ARG A 192 7.81 -6.04 -9.79
CA ARG A 192 8.13 -4.62 -9.92
C ARG A 192 8.03 -3.94 -8.55
N PRO A 193 8.64 -2.75 -8.36
CA PRO A 193 8.52 -2.01 -7.10
C PRO A 193 7.06 -1.74 -6.78
N SER A 194 6.64 -2.21 -5.61
CA SER A 194 5.28 -2.10 -5.11
C SER A 194 5.28 -2.06 -3.59
N TRP A 195 4.18 -1.63 -3.01
CA TRP A 195 4.08 -1.49 -1.57
C TRP A 195 2.65 -1.66 -1.10
N ILE A 196 2.54 -1.99 0.18
CA ILE A 196 1.29 -2.07 0.92
C ILE A 196 1.42 -1.14 2.12
N GLY A 197 0.56 -0.13 2.17
CA GLY A 197 0.43 0.78 3.29
C GLY A 197 -0.69 0.36 4.22
N ILE A 198 -0.45 0.40 5.53
CA ILE A 198 -1.47 0.13 6.55
C ILE A 198 -1.54 1.32 7.49
N ALA A 199 -2.72 1.94 7.59
CA ALA A 199 -2.94 3.03 8.51
C ALA A 199 -2.80 2.55 9.96
N VAL A 200 -1.93 3.23 10.70
CA VAL A 200 -1.65 3.01 12.12
C VAL A 200 -2.02 4.22 12.98
N SER A 201 -2.62 5.24 12.39
CA SER A 201 -3.22 6.36 13.13
C SER A 201 -4.74 6.26 13.22
N THR A 202 -5.30 6.79 14.29
CA THR A 202 -6.75 7.04 14.41
C THR A 202 -7.05 8.53 14.23
N SER A 203 -8.17 8.85 13.58
CA SER A 203 -8.73 10.21 13.61
C SER A 203 -9.88 10.25 14.61
N GLY A 204 -9.81 11.17 15.56
CA GLY A 204 -10.94 11.50 16.43
C GLY A 204 -11.93 12.43 15.71
N THR A 205 -12.67 13.23 16.49
CA THR A 205 -13.48 14.36 15.99
C THR A 205 -12.66 15.57 15.56
N GLU A 206 -11.34 15.51 15.74
CA GLU A 206 -10.39 16.58 15.47
C GLU A 206 -9.67 16.36 14.13
N PRO A 207 -9.15 17.42 13.48
CA PRO A 207 -8.40 17.32 12.22
C PRO A 207 -6.99 16.73 12.38
N VAL A 208 -6.69 16.13 13.54
CA VAL A 208 -5.38 15.57 13.87
C VAL A 208 -5.49 14.06 13.96
N HIS A 209 -4.67 13.38 13.16
CA HIS A 209 -4.43 11.95 13.24
C HIS A 209 -3.40 11.68 14.33
N ARG A 210 -3.71 10.75 15.22
CA ARG A 210 -2.81 10.33 16.30
C ARG A 210 -2.38 8.90 16.05
N LEU A 211 -1.07 8.66 16.12
CA LEU A 211 -0.52 7.32 16.02
C LEU A 211 -1.13 6.45 17.12
N ASP A 212 -1.70 5.32 16.73
CA ASP A 212 -2.17 4.30 17.64
C ASP A 212 -1.08 3.24 17.77
N ARG A 213 -0.44 3.24 18.94
CA ARG A 213 0.68 2.36 19.22
C ARG A 213 0.31 0.88 19.06
N ARG A 214 -0.91 0.50 19.42
CA ARG A 214 -1.36 -0.89 19.29
C ARG A 214 -1.46 -1.31 17.84
N LEU A 215 -1.95 -0.42 16.96
CA LEU A 215 -2.01 -0.73 15.54
C LEU A 215 -0.63 -0.82 14.91
N LEU A 216 0.33 0.00 15.36
CA LEU A 216 1.72 -0.10 14.92
C LEU A 216 2.34 -1.44 15.34
N ASP A 217 2.26 -1.79 16.62
CA ASP A 217 2.80 -3.05 17.15
C ASP A 217 2.15 -4.26 16.45
N ASP A 218 0.82 -4.24 16.28
CA ASP A 218 0.07 -5.28 15.55
C ASP A 218 0.56 -5.49 14.11
N VAL A 219 1.02 -4.44 13.43
CA VAL A 219 1.54 -4.54 12.07
C VAL A 219 2.94 -5.12 12.09
N LEU A 220 3.81 -4.63 12.97
CA LEU A 220 5.20 -5.09 13.06
C LEU A 220 5.28 -6.57 13.48
N ASP A 221 4.51 -6.98 14.49
CA ASP A 221 4.45 -8.37 14.97
C ASP A 221 4.00 -9.39 13.91
N ARG A 222 3.36 -8.92 12.83
CA ARG A 222 2.88 -9.78 11.74
C ARG A 222 3.86 -9.90 10.57
N VAL A 223 4.79 -8.97 10.44
CA VAL A 223 5.61 -8.83 9.22
C VAL A 223 7.11 -8.85 9.47
N LEU A 224 7.55 -8.66 10.72
CA LEU A 224 8.95 -8.70 11.18
C LEU A 224 9.16 -9.83 12.19
#